data_AF-B4D3A9-F1
#
_entry.id   AF-B4D3A9-F1
#
_cell.length_a   1.000
_cell.length_b   1.000
_cell.length_c   1.000
_cell.angle_alpha   90.00
_cell.angle_beta   90.00
_cell.angle_gamma   90.00
#
_symmetry.space_group_name_H-M   'P 1'
#
loop_
_entity.id
_entity.type
_entity.pdbx_description
1 polymer ?
#
loop_
_entity_poly.entity_id
_entity_poly.type
_entity_poly.pdbx_seq_one_letter_code
_entity_poly.pdbx_strand_id
1 'polypeptide(L)'
;MSYYVTSFISIIHFISDDLIQCDATTRIVELFGDEFDDLDFELALCCFEATHKVAFADRLWETDAEDYEEMTIEEFLEAFVDPREQRDPLFVTKRFLMFQESLTKALTEEAEGDQSEDY
;
A
#
# COMPACT_ATOMS: atom_id res chain seq x y z
N MET A 1 4.24 11.08 13.32
CA MET A 1 5.10 9.97 12.89
C MET A 1 4.93 8.75 13.78
N SER A 2 5.45 8.72 15.02
CA SER A 2 5.36 7.53 15.89
C SER A 2 3.97 6.87 16.00
N TYR A 3 2.87 7.62 16.06
CA TYR A 3 1.51 7.04 16.08
C TYR A 3 1.18 6.21 14.83
N TYR A 4 1.49 6.72 13.63
CA TYR A 4 1.23 6.02 12.37
C TYR A 4 2.12 4.80 12.21
N VAL A 5 3.40 4.90 12.58
CA VAL A 5 4.33 3.77 12.59
C VAL A 5 3.81 2.64 13.48
N THR A 6 3.48 2.94 14.74
CA THR A 6 2.92 1.96 15.66
C THR A 6 1.60 1.37 15.16
N SER A 7 0.73 2.20 14.58
CA SER A 7 -0.54 1.71 14.04
C SER A 7 -0.36 0.83 12.82
N PHE A 8 0.59 1.13 11.93
CA PHE A 8 0.84 0.31 10.75
C PHE A 8 1.43 -1.05 11.14
N ILE A 9 2.39 -1.08 12.07
CA ILE A 9 2.91 -2.32 12.66
C ILE A 9 1.78 -3.16 13.27
N SER A 10 0.84 -2.53 13.98
CA SER A 10 -0.33 -3.23 14.54
C SER A 10 -1.25 -3.82 13.47
N ILE A 11 -1.37 -3.15 12.31
CA ILE A 11 -2.14 -3.66 11.17
C ILE A 11 -1.43 -4.84 10.52
N ILE A 12 -0.11 -4.75 10.30
CA ILE A 12 0.71 -5.86 9.79
C ILE A 12 0.52 -7.08 10.69
N HIS A 13 0.74 -6.93 11.99
CA HIS A 13 0.57 -8.01 12.96
C HIS A 13 -0.85 -8.59 12.94
N PHE A 14 -1.89 -7.76 12.80
CA PHE A 14 -3.26 -8.25 12.71
C PHE A 14 -3.51 -9.08 11.44
N ILE A 15 -2.99 -8.64 10.29
CA ILE A 15 -3.13 -9.37 9.01
C ILE A 15 -2.32 -10.67 9.04
N SER A 16 -1.10 -10.61 9.59
CA SER A 16 -0.21 -11.76 9.71
C SER A 16 -0.52 -12.68 10.90
N ASP A 17 -1.62 -12.46 11.64
CA ASP A 17 -1.96 -13.18 12.88
C ASP A 17 -0.80 -13.28 13.91
N ASP A 18 -0.07 -12.17 14.09
CA ASP A 18 1.12 -11.98 14.94
C ASP A 18 2.37 -12.82 14.57
N LEU A 19 2.39 -13.48 13.41
CA LEU A 19 3.51 -14.33 12.97
C LEU A 19 4.77 -13.52 12.61
N ILE A 20 4.58 -12.34 12.01
CA ILE A 20 5.66 -11.41 11.73
C ILE A 20 6.03 -10.63 12.99
N GLN A 21 7.32 -10.51 13.24
CA GLN A 21 7.88 -9.64 14.28
C GLN A 21 8.60 -8.49 13.61
N CYS A 22 8.00 -7.29 13.64
CA CYS A 22 8.58 -6.10 13.04
C CYS A 22 8.54 -4.89 13.98
N ASP A 23 9.44 -3.94 13.75
CA ASP A 23 9.45 -2.64 14.40
C ASP A 23 9.69 -1.51 13.40
N ALA A 24 9.79 -0.27 13.88
CA ALA A 24 9.96 0.92 13.05
C ALA A 24 11.16 0.84 12.10
N THR A 25 12.20 0.08 12.47
CA THR A 25 13.47 -0.05 11.75
C THR A 25 13.53 -1.26 10.83
N THR A 26 12.52 -2.13 10.86
CA THR A 26 12.38 -3.24 9.91
C THR A 26 12.21 -2.67 8.50
N ARG A 27 12.95 -3.21 7.53
CA ARG A 27 12.80 -2.83 6.12
C ARG A 27 11.55 -3.48 5.52
N ILE A 28 10.92 -2.83 4.55
CA ILE A 28 9.71 -3.35 3.91
C ILE A 28 9.98 -4.74 3.30
N VAL A 29 11.12 -4.94 2.65
CA VAL A 29 11.51 -6.24 2.07
C VAL A 29 11.58 -7.38 3.09
N GLU A 30 11.82 -7.06 4.37
CA GLU A 30 11.94 -8.05 5.45
C GLU A 30 10.58 -8.54 5.95
N LEU A 31 9.49 -7.89 5.54
CA LEU A 31 8.12 -8.32 5.85
C LEU A 31 7.69 -9.50 4.97
N PHE A 32 8.25 -9.60 3.77
CA PHE A 32 7.81 -10.61 2.81
C PHE A 32 8.36 -12.00 3.13
N GLY A 33 7.47 -12.98 3.14
CA GLY A 33 7.78 -14.38 3.41
C GLY A 33 6.63 -15.30 3.01
N ASP A 34 6.70 -16.57 3.42
CA ASP A 34 5.67 -17.57 3.07
C ASP A 34 4.28 -17.24 3.63
N GLU A 35 4.21 -16.43 4.70
CA GLU A 35 2.98 -16.12 5.46
C GLU A 35 2.50 -14.68 5.27
N PHE A 36 3.24 -13.85 4.54
CA PHE A 36 2.88 -12.47 4.26
C PHE A 36 3.48 -12.09 2.92
N ASP A 37 2.63 -11.98 1.91
CA ASP A 37 3.01 -11.70 0.55
C ASP A 37 2.66 -10.26 0.13
N ASP A 38 2.85 -9.96 -1.16
CA ASP A 38 2.56 -8.64 -1.73
C ASP A 38 1.08 -8.25 -1.56
N LEU A 39 0.16 -9.22 -1.61
CA LEU A 39 -1.26 -8.99 -1.47
C LEU A 39 -1.62 -8.63 -0.01
N ASP A 40 -0.99 -9.30 0.95
CA ASP A 40 -1.14 -8.96 2.37
C ASP A 40 -0.59 -7.56 2.68
N PHE A 41 0.50 -7.16 2.03
CA PHE A 41 1.05 -5.82 2.14
C PHE A 41 0.11 -4.76 1.55
N GLU A 42 -0.44 -4.98 0.35
CA GLU A 42 -1.45 -4.11 -0.24
C GLU A 42 -2.70 -3.98 0.65
N LEU A 43 -3.14 -5.09 1.26
CA LEU A 43 -4.23 -5.10 2.23
C LEU A 43 -3.89 -4.26 3.46
N ALA A 44 -2.65 -4.32 3.95
CA ALA A 44 -2.18 -3.50 5.07
C ALA A 44 -2.22 -2.00 4.73
N LEU A 45 -1.79 -1.61 3.52
CA LEU A 45 -1.87 -0.23 3.03
C LEU A 45 -3.33 0.25 2.97
N CYS A 46 -4.23 -0.54 2.38
CA CYS A 46 -5.66 -0.22 2.29
C CYS A 46 -6.31 -0.08 3.68
N CYS A 47 -6.01 -1.00 4.60
CA CYS A 47 -6.49 -0.94 5.98
C CYS A 47 -5.98 0.30 6.70
N PHE A 48 -4.73 0.69 6.47
CA PHE A 48 -4.13 1.89 7.04
C PHE A 48 -4.82 3.17 6.54
N GLU A 49 -5.02 3.31 5.23
CA GLU A 49 -5.74 4.45 4.63
C GLU A 49 -7.16 4.57 5.21
N ALA A 50 -7.90 3.45 5.28
CA ALA A 50 -9.26 3.42 5.79
C ALA A 50 -9.34 3.76 7.29
N THR A 51 -8.40 3.24 8.09
CA THR A 51 -8.36 3.44 9.54
C THR A 51 -8.08 4.89 9.90
N HIS A 52 -7.10 5.51 9.23
CA HIS A 52 -6.63 6.86 9.57
C HIS A 52 -7.26 7.95 8.72
N LYS A 53 -8.04 7.58 7.70
CA LYS A 53 -8.58 8.50 6.67
C LYS A 53 -7.47 9.34 6.04
N VAL A 54 -6.34 8.71 5.74
CA VAL A 54 -5.18 9.31 5.07
C VAL A 54 -4.98 8.64 3.73
N ALA A 55 -4.31 9.30 2.81
CA ALA A 55 -3.89 8.70 1.55
C ALA A 55 -2.39 8.43 1.55
N PHE A 56 -1.99 7.34 0.93
CA PHE A 56 -0.65 7.25 0.35
C PHE A 56 -0.59 8.11 -0.91
N ALA A 57 0.54 8.78 -1.09
CA ALA A 57 0.80 9.65 -2.24
C ALA A 57 0.79 8.82 -3.53
N ASP A 58 0.17 9.35 -4.58
CA ASP A 58 -0.01 8.63 -5.86
C ASP A 58 1.32 8.11 -6.45
N ARG A 59 2.41 8.84 -6.21
CA ARG A 59 3.77 8.45 -6.60
C ARG A 59 4.21 7.09 -6.05
N LEU A 60 3.63 6.60 -4.94
CA LEU A 60 3.92 5.26 -4.42
C LEU A 60 3.68 4.20 -5.50
N TRP A 61 2.56 4.32 -6.21
CA TRP A 61 2.16 3.40 -7.27
C TRP A 61 2.93 3.60 -8.58
N GLU A 62 3.69 4.69 -8.69
CA GLU A 62 4.60 4.97 -9.81
C GLU A 62 6.05 4.60 -9.47
N THR A 63 6.34 4.26 -8.22
CA THR A 63 7.68 3.93 -7.74
C THR A 63 7.92 2.44 -7.92
N ASP A 64 9.10 2.06 -8.42
CA ASP A 64 9.49 0.65 -8.53
C ASP A 64 9.58 0.03 -7.13
N ALA A 65 9.11 -1.21 -6.98
CA ALA A 65 9.04 -1.87 -5.67
C ALA A 65 10.40 -1.92 -4.95
N GLU A 66 11.46 -2.17 -5.71
CA GLU A 66 12.85 -2.22 -5.24
C GLU A 66 13.27 -0.93 -4.49
N ASP A 67 12.72 0.23 -4.86
CA ASP A 67 13.09 1.52 -4.26
C ASP A 67 12.51 1.70 -2.85
N TYR A 68 11.27 1.26 -2.63
CA TYR A 68 10.64 1.38 -1.30
C TYR A 68 10.88 0.15 -0.42
N GLU A 69 11.24 -0.99 -1.00
CA GLU A 69 11.57 -2.23 -0.30
C GLU A 69 12.76 -2.10 0.65
N GLU A 70 13.75 -1.28 0.26
CA GLU A 70 14.93 -1.00 1.08
C GLU A 70 14.69 0.06 2.16
N MET A 71 13.53 0.74 2.15
CA MET A 71 13.16 1.70 3.20
C MET A 71 12.75 0.95 4.47
N THR A 72 13.05 1.55 5.62
CA THR A 72 12.43 1.12 6.88
C THR A 72 10.94 1.47 6.91
N ILE A 73 10.15 0.79 7.73
CA ILE A 73 8.72 1.10 7.91
C ILE A 73 8.51 2.57 8.27
N GLU A 74 9.36 3.13 9.15
CA GLU A 74 9.28 4.55 9.49
C GLU A 74 9.52 5.44 8.27
N GLU A 75 10.62 5.24 7.54
CA GLU A 75 10.94 6.00 6.34
C GLU A 75 9.87 5.90 5.26
N PHE A 76 9.32 4.70 5.05
CA PHE A 76 8.23 4.45 4.11
C PHE A 76 7.00 5.30 4.43
N LEU A 77 6.55 5.28 5.68
CA LEU A 77 5.38 6.06 6.10
C LEU A 77 5.66 7.57 6.06
N GLU A 78 6.89 8.01 6.38
CA GLU A 78 7.28 9.42 6.24
C GLU A 78 7.31 9.89 4.79
N ALA A 79 7.72 9.02 3.87
CA ALA A 79 7.83 9.33 2.45
C ALA A 79 6.47 9.36 1.76
N PHE A 80 5.58 8.42 2.06
CA PHE A 80 4.39 8.20 1.24
C PHE A 80 3.08 8.61 1.88
N VAL A 81 2.96 8.75 3.20
CA VAL A 81 1.68 9.17 3.82
C VAL A 81 1.51 10.68 3.67
N ASP A 82 0.41 11.13 3.05
CA ASP A 82 -0.01 12.54 3.07
C ASP A 82 -1.07 12.78 4.17
N PRO A 83 -0.68 13.35 5.33
CA PRO A 83 -1.63 13.61 6.42
C PRO A 83 -2.64 14.71 6.11
N ARG A 84 -2.50 15.47 5.01
CA ARG A 84 -3.43 16.56 4.65
C ARG A 84 -4.78 16.04 4.19
N GLU A 85 -4.85 14.81 3.70
CA GLU A 85 -6.07 14.15 3.22
C GLU A 85 -7.07 13.84 4.35
N GLN A 86 -6.66 13.83 5.63
CA GLN A 86 -7.56 13.62 6.79
C GLN A 86 -8.76 14.56 6.87
N ARG A 87 -8.66 15.72 6.22
CA ARG A 87 -9.69 16.77 6.28
C ARG A 87 -10.54 16.82 5.02
N ASP A 88 -10.29 15.95 4.05
CA ASP A 88 -11.05 15.97 2.80
C ASP A 88 -12.41 15.25 2.98
N PRO A 89 -13.54 15.96 2.92
CA PRO A 89 -14.86 15.31 2.97
C PRO A 89 -15.14 14.38 1.79
N LEU A 90 -14.37 14.47 0.70
CA LEU A 90 -14.47 13.65 -0.50
C LEU A 90 -13.46 12.48 -0.52
N PHE A 91 -12.70 12.26 0.55
CA PHE A 91 -11.68 11.22 0.64
C PHE A 91 -12.17 9.85 0.12
N VAL A 92 -13.31 9.39 0.61
CA VAL A 92 -13.91 8.10 0.21
C VAL A 92 -14.23 8.08 -1.28
N THR A 93 -14.80 9.17 -1.82
CA THR A 93 -15.12 9.28 -3.24
C THR A 93 -13.87 9.26 -4.11
N LYS A 94 -12.81 9.97 -3.71
CA LYS A 94 -11.52 9.97 -4.41
C LYS A 94 -10.90 8.57 -4.47
N ARG A 95 -10.89 7.84 -3.34
CA ARG A 95 -10.37 6.46 -3.30
C ARG A 95 -11.19 5.53 -4.21
N PHE A 96 -12.53 5.63 -4.20
CA PHE A 96 -13.37 4.86 -5.13
C PHE A 96 -13.06 5.15 -6.60
N LEU A 97 -12.84 6.41 -6.98
CA LEU A 97 -12.49 6.78 -8.34
C LEU A 97 -11.13 6.22 -8.74
N MET A 98 -10.14 6.31 -7.86
CA MET A 98 -8.81 5.73 -8.07
C MET A 98 -8.89 4.21 -8.32
N PHE A 99 -9.63 3.47 -7.49
CA PHE A 99 -9.82 2.03 -7.71
C PHE A 99 -10.53 1.72 -9.03
N GLN A 100 -11.53 2.52 -9.39
CA GLN A 100 -12.24 2.38 -10.67
C GLN A 100 -11.29 2.62 -11.85
N GLU A 101 -10.44 3.64 -11.79
CA GLU A 101 -9.46 3.96 -12.82
C GLU A 101 -8.42 2.85 -12.97
N SER A 102 -7.83 2.39 -11.86
CA SER A 102 -6.86 1.29 -11.86
C SER A 102 -7.46 0.00 -12.43
N LEU A 103 -8.68 -0.37 -12.03
CA LEU A 103 -9.38 -1.54 -12.56
C LEU A 103 -9.67 -1.40 -14.06
N THR A 104 -10.11 -0.22 -14.49
CA THR A 104 -10.39 0.04 -15.90
C THR A 104 -9.13 -0.09 -16.74
N LYS A 105 -8.00 0.42 -16.24
CA LYS A 105 -6.69 0.31 -16.89
C LYS A 105 -6.25 -1.15 -17.01
N ALA A 106 -6.27 -1.91 -15.92
CA ALA A 106 -5.88 -3.32 -15.92
C ALA A 106 -6.70 -4.16 -16.90
N LEU A 107 -8.03 -3.99 -16.91
CA LEU A 107 -8.92 -4.68 -17.85
C LEU A 107 -8.65 -4.31 -19.33
N THR A 108 -8.21 -3.08 -19.59
CA THR A 108 -7.87 -2.63 -20.94
C THR A 108 -6.55 -3.23 -21.40
N GLU A 109 -5.53 -3.23 -20.53
CA GLU A 109 -4.21 -3.81 -20.81
C GLU A 109 -4.28 -5.33 -21.04
N GLU A 110 -5.10 -6.04 -20.26
CA GLU A 110 -5.37 -7.47 -20.44
C GLU A 110 -6.03 -7.74 -21.81
N ALA A 111 -7.03 -6.94 -22.18
CA ALA A 111 -7.71 -7.06 -23.48
C ALA A 111 -6.83 -6.72 -24.69
N GLU A 112 -5.80 -5.88 -24.51
CA GLU A 112 -4.81 -5.55 -25.54
C GLU A 112 -3.69 -6.60 -25.63
N GLY A 113 -3.27 -7.17 -24.50
CA GLY A 113 -2.29 -8.27 -24.45
C GLY A 113 -2.77 -9.53 -25.16
N ASP A 114 -4.03 -9.93 -24.95
CA ASP A 114 -4.66 -11.10 -25.58
C ASP A 114 -4.75 -11.01 -27.12
N GLN A 115 -4.74 -9.80 -27.69
CA GLN A 115 -4.78 -9.60 -29.14
C GLN A 115 -3.40 -9.72 -29.82
N SER A 116 -2.32 -9.74 -29.03
CA SER A 116 -0.95 -9.75 -29.54
C SER A 116 -0.31 -11.15 -29.63
N GLU A 117 -0.90 -12.17 -29.02
CA GLU A 117 -0.43 -13.57 -29.09
C GLU A 117 -0.96 -14.36 -30.31
N ASP A 118 -1.82 -13.76 -31.12
CA ASP A 118 -2.46 -14.39 -32.29
C ASP A 118 -1.75 -14.11 -33.65
N TYR A 119 -0.49 -13.61 -33.64
CA TYR A 119 0.31 -13.33 -34.85
C TYR A 119 1.69 -13.99 -34.87
#